data_AF-A0A231GUD9-F1
#
_entry.id   AF-A0A231GUD9-F1
#
_cell.length_a   1.000
_cell.length_b   1.000
_cell.length_c   1.000
_cell.angle_alpha   90.00
_cell.angle_beta   90.00
_cell.angle_gamma   90.00
#
_symmetry.space_group_name_H-M   'P 1'
#
loop_
_entity.id
_entity.type
_entity.pdbx_description
1 polymer ?
#
loop_
_entity_poly.entity_id
_entity_poly.type
_entity_poly.pdbx_seq_one_letter_code
_entity_poly.pdbx_strand_id
1 'polypeptide(L)'
;MRPRPTALAWIDPDVSAAPEWDRAQVQRLARHLGYALIWPACSPLPLPDQVRAADVDAVLVPSATHLDPLTLNNLMDIVDVEAVLPRLSFARWPMQQKSGGQQ
;
A
#
# COMPACT_ATOMS: atom_id res chain seq x y z
N MET A 1 -2.29 15.26 -13.78
CA MET A 1 -2.50 13.80 -13.75
C MET A 1 -1.15 13.13 -13.91
N ARG A 2 -0.65 12.43 -12.89
CA ARG A 2 0.53 11.59 -13.08
C ARG A 2 0.15 10.46 -14.05
N PRO A 3 0.96 10.15 -15.07
CA PRO A 3 0.59 9.19 -16.11
C PRO A 3 0.53 7.74 -15.60
N ARG A 4 1.07 7.47 -14.40
CA ARG A 4 1.01 6.18 -13.75
C ARG A 4 1.01 6.36 -12.23
N PRO A 5 0.07 5.76 -11.50
CA PRO A 5 0.07 5.84 -10.04
C PRO A 5 1.26 5.05 -9.47
N THR A 6 1.78 5.52 -8.34
CA THR A 6 2.98 5.03 -7.67
C THR A 6 2.64 4.39 -6.33
N ALA A 7 3.30 3.28 -6.02
CA ALA A 7 3.10 2.52 -4.80
C ALA A 7 4.43 2.36 -4.05
N LEU A 8 4.44 2.61 -2.75
CA LEU A 8 5.55 2.25 -1.88
C LEU A 8 5.34 0.81 -1.36
N ALA A 9 6.35 -0.05 -1.52
CA ALA A 9 6.33 -1.38 -0.93
C ALA A 9 6.82 -1.34 0.53
N TRP A 10 6.08 -1.94 1.46
CA TRP A 10 6.50 -2.08 2.85
C TRP A 10 6.45 -3.55 3.29
N ILE A 11 7.55 -4.01 3.89
CA ILE A 11 7.66 -5.34 4.49
C ILE A 11 8.33 -5.15 5.83
N ASP A 12 7.58 -5.43 6.90
CA ASP A 12 8.13 -5.45 8.25
C ASP A 12 9.09 -6.65 8.41
N PRO A 13 10.39 -6.41 8.70
CA PRO A 13 11.39 -7.46 8.84
C PRO A 13 11.19 -8.34 10.09
N ASP A 14 10.52 -7.84 11.13
CA ASP A 14 10.27 -8.59 12.36
C ASP A 14 9.07 -9.55 12.21
N VAL A 15 8.18 -9.27 11.26
CA VAL A 15 7.00 -10.10 10.95
C VAL A 15 7.25 -11.08 9.80
N SER A 16 8.10 -10.70 8.84
CA SER A 16 8.34 -11.50 7.64
C SER A 16 9.17 -12.75 7.93
N ALA A 17 8.58 -13.93 7.69
CA ALA A 17 9.30 -15.20 7.73
C ALA A 17 10.01 -15.55 6.41
N ALA A 18 9.61 -14.92 5.30
CA ALA A 18 10.10 -15.20 3.95
C ALA A 18 10.15 -13.92 3.10
N PRO A 19 11.11 -13.01 3.35
CA PRO A 19 11.11 -11.67 2.76
C PRO A 19 11.21 -11.67 1.23
N GLU A 20 11.87 -12.65 0.62
CA GLU A 20 11.93 -12.79 -0.84
C GLU A 20 10.57 -13.16 -1.45
N TRP A 21 9.81 -14.02 -0.77
CA TRP A 21 8.46 -14.40 -1.19
C TRP A 21 7.49 -13.23 -1.04
N ASP A 22 7.54 -12.53 0.10
CA ASP A 22 6.75 -11.33 0.36
C ASP A 22 7.01 -10.24 -0.69
N ARG A 23 8.29 -10.05 -1.05
CA ARG A 23 8.69 -9.15 -2.14
C ARG A 23 8.06 -9.53 -3.47
N ALA A 24 8.13 -10.81 -3.84
CA ALA A 24 7.55 -11.31 -5.09
C ALA A 24 6.02 -11.13 -5.11
N GLN A 25 5.36 -11.36 -3.98
CA GLN A 25 3.91 -11.16 -3.82
C GLN A 25 3.51 -9.70 -4.00
N VAL A 26 4.19 -8.77 -3.33
CA VAL A 26 3.95 -7.32 -3.45
C VAL A 26 4.22 -6.82 -4.89
N GLN A 27 5.31 -7.28 -5.54
CA GLN A 27 5.58 -6.96 -6.95
C GLN A 27 4.47 -7.43 -7.88
N ARG A 28 3.97 -8.66 -7.67
CA ARG A 28 2.87 -9.21 -8.46
C ARG A 28 1.60 -8.39 -8.27
N LEU A 29 1.28 -7.97 -7.04
CA LEU A 29 0.14 -7.13 -6.74
C LEU A 29 0.25 -5.76 -7.42
N ALA A 30 1.40 -5.09 -7.28
CA ALA A 30 1.65 -3.79 -7.90
C ALA A 30 1.44 -3.84 -9.43
N ARG A 31 1.97 -4.88 -10.09
CA ARG A 31 1.78 -5.10 -11.52
C ARG A 31 0.32 -5.36 -11.89
N HIS A 32 -0.40 -6.12 -11.06
CA HIS A 32 -1.82 -6.41 -11.29
C HIS A 32 -2.70 -5.15 -11.18
N LEU A 33 -2.38 -4.26 -10.24
CA LEU A 33 -3.11 -3.01 -10.02
C LEU A 33 -2.62 -1.84 -10.91
N GLY A 34 -1.51 -2.02 -11.64
CA GLY A 34 -0.97 -1.02 -12.55
C GLY A 34 -0.01 0.00 -11.92
N TYR A 35 0.28 -0.13 -10.62
CA TYR A 35 1.19 0.76 -9.91
C TYR A 35 2.65 0.61 -10.39
N ALA A 36 3.37 1.72 -10.40
CA ALA A 36 4.83 1.73 -10.41
C ALA A 36 5.33 1.54 -8.97
N LEU A 37 6.00 0.41 -8.70
CA LEU A 37 6.45 0.05 -7.36
C LEU A 37 7.79 0.71 -7.00
N ILE A 38 7.84 1.32 -5.81
CA ILE A 38 9.01 1.95 -5.22
C ILE A 38 9.37 1.16 -3.96
N TRP A 39 10.63 0.74 -3.85
CA TRP A 39 11.16 0.15 -2.63
C TRP A 39 11.78 1.25 -1.77
N PRO A 40 11.38 1.40 -0.50
CA PRO A 40 11.98 2.38 0.38
C PRO A 40 13.47 2.05 0.59
N ALA A 41 14.29 3.09 0.56
CA ALA A 41 15.66 2.99 1.08
C ALA A 41 15.60 2.83 2.60
N CYS A 42 16.60 2.17 3.21
CA CYS A 42 16.71 2.13 4.67
C CYS A 42 16.71 3.56 5.23
N SER A 43 15.62 3.94 5.89
CA SER A 43 15.40 5.27 6.44
C SER A 43 15.03 5.13 7.92
N PRO A 44 15.56 6.00 8.80
CA PRO A 44 15.19 6.01 10.20
C PRO A 44 13.81 6.64 10.45
N LEU A 45 13.20 7.25 9.43
CA LEU A 45 11.88 7.86 9.55
C LEU A 45 10.78 6.81 9.71
N PRO A 46 9.72 7.08 10.48
CA PRO A 46 8.57 6.20 10.53
C PRO A 46 7.89 6.13 9.15
N LEU A 47 7.27 4.99 8.84
CA LEU A 47 6.68 4.71 7.52
C LEU A 47 5.75 5.84 7.00
N PRO A 48 4.84 6.43 7.80
CA PRO A 48 3.99 7.52 7.32
C PRO A 48 4.76 8.75 6.82
N ASP A 49 5.92 9.06 7.44
CA ASP A 49 6.73 10.19 7.02
C ASP A 49 7.55 9.88 5.77
N GLN A 50 7.98 8.62 5.61
CA GLN A 50 8.57 8.17 4.34
C GLN A 50 7.57 8.27 3.19
N VAL A 51 6.31 7.89 3.42
CA VAL A 51 5.21 7.99 2.44
C VAL A 51 4.95 9.44 2.06
N ARG A 52 4.88 10.35 3.04
CA ARG A 52 4.75 11.80 2.79
C ARG A 52 5.91 12.36 1.98
N ALA A 53 7.14 11.96 2.31
CA ALA A 53 8.33 12.42 1.60
C ALA A 53 8.42 11.87 0.17
N ALA A 54 7.96 10.64 -0.05
CA ALA A 54 7.96 9.99 -1.36
C ALA A 54 6.83 10.45 -2.28
N ASP A 55 5.78 11.09 -1.73
CA ASP A 55 4.60 11.57 -2.46
C ASP A 55 4.00 10.46 -3.35
N VAL A 56 3.73 9.30 -2.76
CA VAL A 56 3.15 8.12 -3.43
C VAL A 56 1.64 8.07 -3.30
N ASP A 57 0.98 7.31 -4.18
CA ASP A 57 -0.47 7.19 -4.21
C ASP A 57 -0.98 6.05 -3.29
N ALA A 58 -0.17 5.01 -3.10
CA ALA A 58 -0.54 3.85 -2.27
C ALA A 58 0.66 3.23 -1.53
N VAL A 59 0.36 2.48 -0.48
CA VAL A 59 1.29 1.56 0.21
C VAL A 59 0.83 0.12 -0.01
N LEU A 60 1.73 -0.73 -0.47
CA LEU A 60 1.48 -2.16 -0.68
C LEU A 60 2.23 -2.98 0.36
N VAL A 61 1.51 -3.87 1.04
CA VAL A 61 2.05 -4.77 2.07
C VAL A 61 1.68 -6.24 1.79
N PRO A 62 2.48 -7.22 2.21
CA PRO A 62 2.13 -8.63 2.07
C PRO A 62 0.83 -8.99 2.82
N SER A 63 0.65 -8.41 4.00
CA SER A 63 -0.55 -8.54 4.82
C SER A 63 -0.70 -7.33 5.74
N ALA A 64 -1.89 -7.12 6.29
CA ALA A 64 -2.14 -6.06 7.27
C ALA A 64 -1.31 -6.24 8.56
N THR A 65 -0.81 -7.45 8.85
CA THR A 65 0.00 -7.72 10.05
C THR A 65 1.39 -7.10 9.99
N HIS A 66 1.85 -6.62 8.83
CA HIS A 66 3.09 -5.83 8.70
C HIS A 66 2.90 -4.36 9.12
N LEU A 67 1.70 -3.98 9.58
CA LEU A 67 1.39 -2.64 10.05
C LEU A 67 0.75 -2.72 11.44
N ASP A 68 1.36 -2.04 12.41
CA ASP A 68 0.68 -1.76 13.68
C ASP A 68 -0.59 -0.92 13.44
N PRO A 69 -1.68 -1.10 14.21
CA PRO A 69 -2.93 -0.37 14.04
C PRO A 69 -2.79 1.15 13.96
N LEU A 70 -1.89 1.76 14.75
CA LEU A 70 -1.65 3.20 14.70
C LEU A 70 -0.98 3.62 13.39
N THR A 71 -0.03 2.82 12.91
CA THR A 71 0.64 3.06 11.63
C THR A 71 -0.36 2.94 10.47
N LEU A 72 -1.19 1.89 10.48
CA LEU A 72 -2.25 1.71 9.48
C LEU A 72 -3.23 2.89 9.49
N ASN A 73 -3.71 3.31 10.66
CA ASN A 73 -4.60 4.47 10.79
C ASN A 73 -3.98 5.74 10.20
N ASN A 74 -2.71 5.99 10.50
CA ASN A 74 -2.00 7.17 9.99
C ASN A 74 -1.79 7.09 8.46
N LEU A 75 -1.57 5.91 7.91
CA LEU A 75 -1.43 5.73 6.45
C LEU A 75 -2.74 5.97 5.71
N MET A 76 -3.86 5.47 6.23
CA MET A 76 -5.18 5.64 5.61
C MET A 76 -5.62 7.11 5.48
N ASP A 77 -5.05 8.02 6.29
CA ASP A 77 -5.27 9.47 6.17
C ASP A 77 -4.51 10.10 4.98
N ILE A 78 -3.43 9.44 4.54
CA ILE A 78 -2.45 9.98 3.58
C ILE A 78 -2.61 9.32 2.20
N VAL A 79 -2.66 7.98 2.17
CA VAL A 79 -2.59 7.14 0.94
C VAL A 79 -3.50 5.93 1.06
N ASP A 80 -3.79 5.28 -0.08
CA ASP A 80 -4.47 3.98 -0.08
C ASP A 80 -3.54 2.88 0.46
N VAL A 81 -4.09 1.90 1.17
CA VAL A 81 -3.33 0.76 1.70
C VAL A 81 -3.88 -0.55 1.12
N GLU A 82 -3.00 -1.28 0.45
CA GLU A 82 -3.33 -2.52 -0.27
C GLU A 82 -2.54 -3.71 0.31
N ALA A 83 -3.25 -4.73 0.79
CA ALA A 83 -2.65 -5.96 1.32
C ALA A 83 -2.80 -7.14 0.34
N VAL A 84 -1.77 -8.00 0.25
CA VAL A 84 -1.83 -9.22 -0.57
C VAL A 84 -2.72 -10.30 0.07
N LEU A 85 -2.57 -10.59 1.37
CA LEU A 85 -3.31 -11.65 2.08
C LEU A 85 -3.66 -11.30 3.55
N PRO A 86 -4.90 -11.62 4.01
CA PRO A 86 -6.08 -11.75 3.16
C PRO A 86 -6.22 -10.46 2.34
N ARG A 87 -6.64 -10.56 1.08
CA ARG A 87 -6.73 -9.38 0.21
C ARG A 87 -7.74 -8.40 0.80
N LEU A 88 -7.21 -7.38 1.47
CA LEU A 88 -7.94 -6.29 2.09
C LEU A 88 -7.43 -5.00 1.42
N SER A 89 -8.37 -4.21 0.95
CA SER A 89 -8.12 -2.90 0.34
C SER A 89 -8.88 -1.87 1.17
N PHE A 90 -8.16 -0.88 1.68
CA PHE A 90 -8.72 0.21 2.46
C PHE A 90 -8.54 1.50 1.66
N ALA A 91 -9.64 1.99 1.06
CA ALA A 91 -9.63 3.22 0.28
C ALA A 91 -9.75 4.45 1.19
N ARG A 92 -8.93 5.48 0.92
CA ARG A 92 -8.89 6.76 1.66
C ARG A 92 -10.20 7.55 1.61
N TRP A 93 -11.02 7.33 0.58
CA TRP A 93 -12.35 7.93 0.42
C TRP A 93 -13.32 6.86 -0.10
N PRO A 94 -14.58 6.79 0.38
CA PRO A 94 -15.55 5.85 -0.17
C PRO A 94 -15.72 6.15 -1.66
N MET A 95 -15.36 5.20 -2.52
CA MET A 95 -15.69 5.27 -3.93
C MET A 95 -17.21 5.45 -4.02
N GLN A 96 -17.65 6.62 -4.49
CA GLN A 96 -19.07 6.89 -4.71
C GLN A 96 -19.58 5.83 -5.69
N GLN A 97 -20.34 4.86 -5.18
CA GLN A 97 -21.03 3.90 -6.02
C GLN A 97 -21.98 4.70 -6.91
N LYS A 98 -21.64 4.82 -8.20
CA LYS A 98 -22.62 5.23 -9.20
C LYS A 98 -23.60 4.09 -9.32
N SER A 99 -24.64 4.12 -8.51
CA SER A 99 -25.87 3.37 -8.75
C SER A 99 -26.37 3.77 -10.14
N GLY A 100 -26.18 2.90 -11.12
CA GLY A 100 -26.80 3.06 -12.43
C GLY A 100 -28.31 3.07 -12.22
N GLY A 101 -28.93 4.23 -12.45
CA GLY A 101 -30.37 4.31 -12.64
C GLY A 101 -30.73 3.52 -13.89
N GLN A 102 -31.40 2.39 -13.69
CA GLN A 102 -32.11 1.71 -14.75
C GLN A 102 -33.50 2.34 -14.88
N GLN A 103 -33.87 2.56 -16.14
CA GLN A 103 -35.04 3.28 -16.65
C GLN A 103 -36.36 2.63 -16.23
#